data_AF-A0AAD8M264-F1
#
_entry.id   AF-A0AAD8M264-F1
#
_cell.length_a   1.000
_cell.length_b   1.000
_cell.length_c   1.000
_cell.angle_alpha   90.00
_cell.angle_beta   90.00
_cell.angle_gamma   90.00
#
_symmetry.space_group_name_H-M   'P 1'
#
loop_
_entity.id
_entity.type
_entity.pdbx_description
1 polymer ?
#
loop_
_entity_poly.entity_id
_entity_poly.type
_entity_poly.pdbx_seq_one_letter_code
_entity_poly.pdbx_strand_id
1 'polypeptide(L)'
;MCKSEEMFNHIKHKRKRLRLLRRRLTDYYLPISAAIEDDDTFSDHNSDEDHAQNPTFHPLANGYANCVENGVASLDLSDEEEDETVIVTSETTIQRAFIEDENRRNAPLPAENATRVMEAMRGISFAGLAPDLSGRVREDM
;
A
#
# COMPACT_ATOMS: atom_id res chain seq x y z
N MET A 1 19.25 27.60 42.94
CA MET A 1 18.87 27.74 41.52
C MET A 1 17.45 27.24 41.37
N CYS A 2 16.54 28.04 40.81
CA CYS A 2 15.12 27.71 40.75
C CYS A 2 14.85 26.68 39.63
N LYS A 3 14.10 25.63 39.93
CA LYS A 3 13.69 24.57 38.97
C LYS A 3 13.07 25.13 37.68
N SER A 4 12.47 26.33 37.74
CA SER A 4 11.91 27.05 36.59
C SER A 4 12.96 27.48 35.56
N GLU A 5 14.15 27.88 36.00
CA GLU A 5 15.22 28.36 35.14
C GLU A 5 15.87 27.20 34.36
N GLU A 6 16.00 26.04 35.00
CA GLU A 6 16.50 24.81 34.38
C GLU A 6 15.57 24.31 33.26
N MET A 7 14.25 24.29 33.51
CA MET A 7 13.27 23.92 32.49
C MET A 7 13.30 24.87 31.29
N PHE A 8 13.42 26.18 31.54
CA PHE A 8 13.50 27.17 30.48
C PHE A 8 14.75 26.98 29.61
N ASN A 9 15.90 26.67 30.22
CA ASN A 9 17.13 26.36 29.52
C ASN A 9 17.03 25.07 28.70
N HIS A 10 16.39 24.04 29.24
CA HIS A 10 16.13 22.79 28.53
C HIS A 10 15.25 22.98 27.30
N ILE A 11 14.19 23.78 27.42
CA ILE A 11 13.29 24.12 26.32
C ILE A 11 14.05 24.88 25.23
N LYS A 12 14.87 25.88 25.61
CA LYS A 12 15.72 26.61 24.66
C LYS A 12 16.67 25.68 23.93
N HIS A 13 17.30 24.75 24.66
CA HIS A 13 18.23 23.79 24.08
C HIS A 13 17.54 22.85 23.08
N LYS A 14 16.38 22.30 23.45
CA LYS A 14 15.56 21.46 22.55
C LYS A 14 15.14 22.21 21.29
N ARG A 15 14.69 23.47 21.41
CA ARG A 15 14.31 24.30 20.25
C ARG A 15 15.51 24.59 19.34
N LYS A 16 16.70 24.81 19.91
CA LYS A 16 17.94 24.99 19.15
C LYS A 16 18.30 23.72 18.37
N ARG A 17 18.21 22.54 19.00
CA ARG A 17 18.45 21.24 18.34
C ARG A 17 17.44 20.97 17.23
N LEU A 18 16.15 21.21 17.46
CA LEU A 18 15.11 21.02 16.45
C LEU A 18 15.32 21.93 15.23
N ARG A 19 15.69 23.20 15.45
CA ARG A 19 16.00 24.13 14.36
C ARG A 19 17.21 23.67 13.55
N LEU A 20 18.26 23.16 14.22
CA LEU A 20 19.44 22.64 13.53
C LEU A 20 19.11 21.38 12.72
N LEU A 21 18.30 20.47 13.29
CA LEU A 21 17.86 19.26 12.60
C LEU A 21 17.02 19.60 11.37
N ARG A 22 16.07 20.54 11.48
CA ARG A 22 15.24 20.98 10.35
C ARG A 22 16.08 21.53 9.19
N ARG A 23 17.14 22.29 9.49
CA ARG A 23 18.06 22.81 8.45
C ARG A 23 18.90 21.71 7.80
N ARG A 24 19.27 20.67 8.54
CA ARG A 24 20.01 19.51 7.96
C ARG A 24 19.09 18.58 7.18
N LEU A 25 17.83 18.44 7.58
CA LEU A 25 16.88 17.54 6.93
C LEU A 25 16.47 18.07 5.56
N THR A 26 16.33 19.39 5.39
CA THR A 26 15.97 20.00 4.09
C THR A 26 16.98 19.69 2.98
N ASP A 27 18.22 19.35 3.33
CA ASP A 27 19.25 19.02 2.35
C ASP A 27 19.16 17.57 1.85
N TYR A 28 18.43 16.69 2.55
CA TYR A 28 18.34 15.24 2.25
C TYR A 28 16.91 14.72 2.03
N TYR A 29 15.92 15.34 2.66
CA TYR A 29 14.51 14.98 2.55
C TYR A 29 13.69 16.24 2.40
N LEU A 30 13.37 16.58 1.15
CA LEU A 30 12.39 17.61 0.85
C LEU A 30 10.99 16.99 0.97
N PRO A 31 10.02 17.68 1.61
CA PRO A 31 8.63 17.26 1.54
C PRO A 31 8.17 17.34 0.07
N ILE A 32 7.24 16.47 -0.31
CA ILE A 32 6.71 16.37 -1.68
C ILE A 32 6.21 17.74 -2.19
N SER A 33 5.70 18.60 -1.29
CA SER A 33 5.24 19.96 -1.59
C SER A 33 6.34 20.98 -1.93
N ALA A 34 7.62 20.66 -1.76
CA ALA A 34 8.72 21.60 -2.03
C ALA A 34 9.26 21.55 -3.46
N ALA A 35 8.83 20.57 -4.27
CA ALA A 35 9.30 20.36 -5.65
C ALA A 35 8.32 20.85 -6.72
N ILE A 36 7.32 21.65 -6.34
CA ILE A 36 6.37 22.25 -7.28
C ILE A 36 6.92 23.65 -7.58
N GLU A 37 7.82 23.73 -8.55
CA GLU A 37 8.10 24.98 -9.23
C GLU A 37 6.87 25.25 -10.13
N ASP A 38 6.19 26.38 -9.93
CA ASP A 38 5.16 26.88 -10.83
C ASP A 38 5.79 27.10 -12.22
N ASP A 39 5.72 26.10 -13.09
CA ASP A 39 5.84 26.29 -14.53
C ASP A 39 4.41 26.39 -15.11
N ASP A 40 3.83 27.58 -14.96
CA ASP A 40 2.60 27.99 -15.65
C ASP A 40 2.89 28.24 -17.14
N THR A 41 3.20 27.18 -17.90
CA THR A 41 3.22 27.24 -19.37
C THR A 41 2.69 25.97 -20.04
N PHE A 42 1.45 25.58 -19.75
CA PHE A 42 0.67 24.73 -20.66
C PHE A 42 -0.39 25.60 -21.32
N SER A 43 0.03 26.35 -22.34
CA SER A 43 -0.89 27.09 -23.20
C SER A 43 -1.78 26.10 -23.94
N ASP A 44 -3.06 26.16 -23.59
CA ASP A 44 -4.19 25.54 -24.25
C ASP A 44 -4.29 25.98 -25.74
N HIS A 45 -4.24 25.02 -26.67
CA HIS A 45 -4.69 25.22 -28.05
C HIS A 45 -5.21 23.93 -28.69
N ASN A 46 -6.48 23.63 -28.38
CA ASN A 46 -7.58 23.28 -29.29
C ASN A 46 -7.25 22.57 -30.62
N SER A 47 -7.81 21.37 -30.79
CA SER A 47 -8.57 21.03 -32.00
C SER A 47 -9.66 20.01 -31.65
N ASP A 48 -10.86 20.58 -31.58
CA ASP A 48 -12.19 19.99 -31.65
C ASP A 48 -12.31 18.90 -32.73
N GLU A 49 -12.93 17.76 -32.42
CA GLU A 49 -13.97 17.14 -33.26
C GLU A 49 -14.51 15.86 -32.54
N ASP A 50 -15.81 15.91 -32.25
CA ASP A 50 -16.64 14.93 -31.57
C ASP A 50 -16.45 13.45 -31.96
N HIS A 51 -16.32 12.58 -30.97
CA HIS A 51 -17.11 11.33 -30.94
C HIS A 51 -17.65 11.09 -29.52
N ALA A 52 -18.92 11.42 -29.40
CA ALA A 52 -19.75 11.15 -28.26
C ALA A 52 -19.76 9.65 -27.88
N GLN A 53 -19.94 9.44 -26.57
CA GLN A 53 -20.54 8.26 -25.96
C GLN A 53 -19.65 7.02 -25.79
N ASN A 54 -18.97 6.97 -24.66
CA ASN A 54 -18.90 5.73 -23.90
C ASN A 54 -18.91 6.05 -22.39
N PRO A 55 -20.00 5.76 -21.65
CA PRO A 55 -20.06 5.94 -20.20
C PRO A 55 -19.36 4.77 -19.49
N THR A 56 -18.16 4.42 -19.95
CA THR A 56 -17.45 3.20 -19.55
C THR A 56 -16.13 3.55 -18.85
N PHE A 57 -16.06 4.73 -18.23
CA PHE A 57 -15.21 4.85 -17.06
C PHE A 57 -15.99 4.26 -15.89
N HIS A 58 -15.95 2.93 -15.77
CA HIS A 58 -16.36 2.28 -14.54
C HIS A 58 -15.55 2.92 -13.41
N PRO A 59 -16.19 3.66 -12.49
CA PRO A 59 -15.51 4.09 -11.28
C PRO A 59 -15.09 2.79 -10.60
N LEU A 60 -13.79 2.56 -10.51
CA LEU A 60 -13.28 1.43 -9.76
C LEU A 60 -13.89 1.53 -8.36
N ALA A 61 -14.43 0.41 -7.85
CA ALA A 61 -15.01 0.32 -6.51
C ALA A 61 -13.99 0.60 -5.38
N ASN A 62 -12.75 0.94 -5.76
CA ASN A 62 -11.78 1.67 -4.95
C ASN A 62 -12.29 3.11 -4.80
N GLY A 63 -13.47 3.25 -4.21
CA GLY A 63 -14.09 4.52 -3.90
C GLY A 63 -13.17 5.27 -2.95
N TYR A 64 -12.30 6.10 -3.52
CA TYR A 64 -11.91 7.36 -2.92
C TYR A 64 -13.15 8.27 -2.97
N ALA A 65 -14.19 7.85 -2.25
CA ALA A 65 -15.28 8.72 -1.89
C ALA A 65 -14.73 9.57 -0.75
N ASN A 66 -14.74 10.88 -0.95
CA ASN A 66 -14.46 11.89 0.05
C ASN A 66 -15.50 11.84 1.19
N CYS A 67 -15.49 10.78 1.99
CA CYS A 67 -16.29 10.65 3.20
C CYS A 67 -15.43 10.11 4.34
N VAL A 68 -14.46 10.91 4.77
CA VAL A 68 -13.86 10.78 6.11
C VAL A 68 -13.96 12.11 6.84
N GLU A 69 -15.19 12.57 7.07
CA GLU A 69 -15.49 13.54 8.14
C GLU A 69 -15.91 12.83 9.44
N ASN A 70 -16.14 11.51 9.44
CA ASN A 70 -16.32 10.76 10.68
C ASN A 70 -15.01 10.08 11.10
N GLY A 71 -14.10 10.91 11.61
CA GLY A 71 -13.02 10.42 12.46
C GLY A 71 -13.61 9.80 13.73
N VAL A 72 -13.11 8.63 14.12
CA VAL A 72 -13.45 7.97 15.39
C VAL A 72 -13.20 8.93 16.56
N ALA A 73 -14.27 9.46 17.18
CA ALA A 73 -14.16 10.52 18.18
C ALA A 73 -13.78 10.00 19.58
N SER A 74 -13.93 8.71 19.85
CA SER A 74 -13.47 8.07 21.09
C SER A 74 -13.41 6.56 20.91
N LEU A 75 -12.30 5.95 21.32
CA LEU A 75 -12.15 4.51 21.49
C LEU A 75 -12.32 4.22 22.98
N ASP A 76 -13.39 3.52 23.34
CA ASP A 76 -13.64 3.08 24.71
C ASP A 76 -12.86 1.77 24.95
N LEU A 77 -11.94 1.80 25.92
CA LEU A 77 -11.08 0.67 26.30
C LEU A 77 -11.50 0.10 27.68
N SER A 78 -12.68 0.46 28.19
CA SER A 78 -13.15 -0.06 29.48
C SER A 78 -13.67 -1.50 29.42
N ASP A 79 -13.69 -2.11 28.23
CA ASP A 79 -14.02 -3.50 27.98
C ASP A 79 -12.72 -4.34 27.80
N GLU A 80 -11.83 -4.25 28.77
CA GLU A 80 -10.59 -5.07 28.86
C GLU A 80 -10.86 -6.44 29.53
N GLU A 81 -12.10 -6.92 29.54
CA GLU A 81 -12.37 -8.36 29.57
C GLU A 81 -12.43 -8.80 28.10
N GLU A 82 -11.25 -8.78 27.47
CA GLU A 82 -11.03 -9.34 26.15
C GLU A 82 -11.27 -10.85 26.28
N ASP A 83 -12.52 -11.26 26.12
CA ASP A 83 -12.97 -12.64 26.09
C ASP A 83 -11.98 -13.42 25.20
N GLU A 84 -11.15 -14.27 25.81
CA GLU A 84 -10.11 -15.08 25.12
C GLU A 84 -10.71 -15.87 23.95
N THR A 85 -12.03 -16.11 23.98
CA THR A 85 -12.83 -16.72 22.91
C THR A 85 -12.95 -15.87 21.64
N VAL A 86 -12.99 -14.54 21.72
CA VAL A 86 -13.11 -13.63 20.58
C VAL A 86 -11.78 -13.52 19.81
N ILE A 87 -10.66 -13.48 20.53
CA ILE A 87 -9.32 -13.47 19.89
C ILE A 87 -9.08 -14.79 19.15
N VAL A 88 -9.37 -15.94 19.79
CA VAL A 88 -9.17 -17.27 19.19
C VAL A 88 -10.09 -17.50 17.98
N THR A 89 -11.32 -17.00 18.01
CA THR A 89 -12.22 -17.08 16.84
C THR A 89 -11.72 -16.20 15.68
N SER A 90 -11.11 -15.05 15.96
CA SER A 90 -10.51 -14.19 14.93
C SER A 90 -9.28 -14.84 14.27
N GLU A 91 -8.38 -15.44 15.04
CA GLU A 91 -7.17 -16.09 14.53
C GLU A 91 -7.51 -17.34 13.70
N THR A 92 -8.43 -18.17 14.19
CA THR A 92 -8.91 -19.33 13.44
C THR A 92 -9.63 -18.94 12.14
N THR A 93 -10.36 -17.81 12.14
CA THR A 93 -10.96 -17.25 10.93
C THR A 93 -9.90 -16.82 9.92
N ILE A 94 -8.85 -16.13 10.38
CA ILE A 94 -7.72 -15.71 9.55
C ILE A 94 -7.00 -16.92 8.94
N GLN A 95 -6.68 -17.93 9.76
CA GLN A 95 -6.03 -19.16 9.28
C GLN A 95 -6.88 -19.88 8.24
N ARG A 96 -8.19 -19.99 8.47
CA ARG A 96 -9.13 -20.58 7.51
C ARG A 96 -9.17 -19.80 6.19
N ALA A 97 -9.20 -18.48 6.25
CA ALA A 97 -9.19 -17.65 5.05
C ALA A 97 -7.93 -17.88 4.19
N PHE A 98 -6.75 -17.99 4.83
CA PHE A 98 -5.51 -18.29 4.10
C PHE A 98 -5.51 -19.70 3.49
N ILE A 99 -5.96 -20.71 4.24
CA ILE A 99 -6.03 -22.09 3.74
C ILE A 99 -7.00 -22.19 2.56
N GLU A 100 -8.16 -21.55 2.67
CA GLU A 100 -9.17 -21.53 1.60
C GLU A 100 -8.67 -20.80 0.36
N ASP A 101 -8.02 -19.65 0.52
CA ASP A 101 -7.45 -18.91 -0.61
C ASP A 101 -6.35 -19.71 -1.31
N GLU A 102 -5.46 -20.35 -0.54
CA GLU A 102 -4.41 -21.20 -1.09
C GLU A 102 -5.00 -22.42 -1.80
N ASN A 103 -6.06 -23.03 -1.27
CA ASN A 103 -6.79 -24.11 -1.94
C ASN A 103 -7.39 -23.64 -3.28
N ARG A 104 -8.00 -22.45 -3.31
CA ARG A 104 -8.57 -21.87 -4.54
C ARG A 104 -7.49 -21.55 -5.58
N ARG A 105 -6.31 -21.11 -5.15
CA ARG A 105 -5.17 -20.81 -6.03
C ARG A 105 -4.50 -22.07 -6.58
N ASN A 106 -4.49 -23.15 -5.80
CA ASN A 106 -3.95 -24.46 -6.19
C ASN A 106 -4.99 -25.39 -6.84
N ALA A 107 -6.26 -24.96 -6.92
CA ALA A 107 -7.31 -25.75 -7.53
C ALA A 107 -6.96 -26.07 -9.00
N PRO A 108 -7.13 -27.33 -9.45
CA PRO A 108 -6.90 -27.69 -10.84
C PRO A 108 -7.75 -26.83 -11.78
N LEU A 109 -7.14 -26.40 -12.89
CA LEU A 109 -7.90 -25.70 -13.93
C LEU A 109 -8.93 -26.65 -14.57
N PRO A 110 -10.13 -26.15 -14.93
CA PRO A 110 -11.08 -26.96 -15.69
C PRO A 110 -10.49 -27.31 -17.06
N ALA A 111 -10.88 -28.48 -17.59
CA ALA A 111 -10.27 -29.07 -18.78
C ALA A 111 -10.24 -28.11 -19.99
N GLU A 112 -11.30 -27.35 -20.22
CA GLU A 112 -11.38 -26.35 -21.28
C GLU A 112 -10.37 -25.20 -21.11
N ASN A 113 -10.17 -24.71 -19.88
CA ASN A 113 -9.19 -23.66 -19.64
C ASN A 113 -7.77 -24.20 -19.76
N ALA A 114 -7.53 -25.42 -19.30
CA ALA A 114 -6.24 -26.08 -19.44
C ALA A 114 -5.87 -26.28 -20.91
N THR A 115 -6.80 -26.73 -21.77
CA THR A 115 -6.54 -26.91 -23.21
C THR A 115 -6.24 -25.59 -23.90
N ARG A 116 -7.01 -24.54 -23.60
CA ARG A 116 -6.76 -23.19 -24.13
C ARG A 116 -5.38 -22.65 -23.76
N VAL A 117 -4.94 -22.83 -22.51
CA VAL A 117 -3.60 -22.42 -22.07
C VAL A 117 -2.53 -23.22 -22.80
N MET A 118 -2.68 -24.55 -22.89
CA MET A 118 -1.74 -25.40 -23.62
C MET A 118 -1.62 -25.02 -25.10
N GLU A 119 -2.73 -24.70 -25.76
CA GLU A 119 -2.73 -24.26 -27.15
C GLU A 119 -2.06 -22.91 -27.32
N ALA A 120 -2.41 -21.93 -26.47
CA ALA A 120 -1.79 -20.59 -26.49
C ALA A 120 -0.28 -20.65 -26.24
N MET A 121 0.18 -21.56 -25.37
CA MET A 121 1.60 -21.71 -25.05
C MET A 121 2.40 -22.52 -26.09
N ARG A 122 1.75 -23.27 -26.98
CA ARG A 122 2.40 -24.22 -27.91
C ARG A 122 3.41 -23.57 -28.87
N GLY A 123 3.25 -22.28 -29.19
CA GLY A 123 4.14 -21.53 -30.06
C GLY A 123 5.11 -20.58 -29.36
N ILE A 124 5.10 -20.54 -28.02
CA ILE A 124 5.91 -19.60 -27.24
C ILE A 124 7.32 -20.17 -27.07
N SER A 125 8.32 -19.45 -27.57
CA SER A 125 9.73 -19.77 -27.33
C SER A 125 10.26 -18.89 -26.20
N PHE A 126 10.72 -19.51 -25.12
CA PHE A 126 11.39 -18.80 -24.03
C PHE A 126 12.86 -18.62 -24.37
N ALA A 127 13.27 -17.38 -24.70
CA ALA A 127 14.67 -17.06 -24.90
C ALA A 127 15.35 -16.87 -23.53
N GLY A 128 16.30 -17.75 -23.18
CA GLY A 128 17.09 -17.60 -21.96
C GLY A 128 17.62 -18.92 -21.41
N LEU A 129 18.56 -18.80 -20.47
CA LEU A 129 18.97 -19.91 -19.60
C LEU A 129 17.95 -20.07 -18.47
N ALA A 130 17.72 -21.31 -18.04
CA ALA A 130 16.90 -21.55 -16.86
C ALA A 130 17.50 -20.78 -15.66
N PRO A 131 16.68 -20.09 -14.85
CA PRO A 131 17.20 -19.35 -13.71
C PRO A 131 17.90 -20.28 -12.71
N ASP A 132 18.86 -19.76 -11.95
CA ASP A 132 19.65 -20.54 -10.96
C ASP A 132 18.79 -21.25 -9.90
N LEU A 133 17.53 -20.83 -9.74
CA LEU A 133 16.55 -21.45 -8.86
C LEU A 133 15.99 -22.77 -9.40
N SER A 134 16.07 -23.02 -10.71
CA SER A 134 15.50 -24.22 -11.36
C SER A 134 16.15 -25.53 -10.94
N GLY A 135 17.35 -25.50 -10.35
CA GLY A 135 18.05 -26.68 -9.83
C GLY A 135 18.02 -26.82 -8.31
N ARG A 136 17.43 -25.87 -7.59
CA ARG A 136 17.49 -25.83 -6.12
C ARG A 136 16.27 -26.54 -5.52
N VAL A 137 16.22 -27.85 -5.68
CA VAL A 137 15.34 -28.70 -4.86
C VAL A 137 15.96 -28.75 -3.46
N ARG A 138 15.18 -28.51 -2.40
CA ARG A 138 15.66 -28.75 -1.03
C ARG A 138 15.87 -30.26 -0.90
N GLU A 139 17.11 -30.67 -0.66
CA GLU A 139 17.50 -32.08 -0.51
C GLU A 139 17.11 -32.67 0.86
N ASP A 140 16.48 -31.86 1.72
CA ASP A 140 16.10 -32.26 3.08
C ASP A 140 14.60 -32.56 3.17
N MET A 141 14.28 -33.85 3.11
CA MET A 141 13.05 -34.48 3.63
C MET A 141 13.45 -35.61 4.56
#